data_AF-S6I5T9-F1
#
_entry.id   AF-S6I5T9-F1
#
_cell.length_a   1.000
_cell.length_b   1.000
_cell.length_c   1.000
_cell.angle_alpha   90.00
_cell.angle_beta   90.00
_cell.angle_gamma   90.00
#
_symmetry.space_group_name_H-M   'P 1'
#
loop_
_entity.id
_entity.type
_entity.pdbx_description
1 polymer ?
#
loop_
_entity_poly.entity_id
_entity_poly.type
_entity_poly.pdbx_seq_one_letter_code
_entity_poly.pdbx_strand_id
1 'polypeptide(L)'
;MTLFDYNNNGEYKKNGTIGEITAPFYEFDAYLESGPDRQGSMNHVLCIAHRYRDIVINFSSLVNLDNRWQMPCALWDFLQNYMDTSRPLPDLPRYEEFRHLDPTTAAHDLKTGRNPRFWIDMDDATYKQQLNQLLENIDNIDTFKRPNLMARHVRYVD
;
A
#
# COMPACT_ATOMS: atom_id res chain seq x y z
N MET A 1 -8.73 -9.80 -1.71
CA MET A 1 -8.29 -9.28 -0.40
C MET A 1 -9.10 -10.00 0.66
N THR A 2 -8.44 -10.56 1.66
CA THR A 2 -9.09 -11.27 2.77
C THR A 2 -8.83 -10.50 4.04
N LEU A 3 -9.89 -10.25 4.80
CA LEU A 3 -9.90 -9.48 6.03
C LEU A 3 -10.38 -10.37 7.16
N PHE A 4 -9.68 -10.30 8.28
CA PHE A 4 -10.03 -11.04 9.48
C PHE A 4 -10.73 -10.12 10.47
N ASP A 5 -12.02 -10.38 10.70
CA ASP A 5 -12.82 -9.67 11.70
C ASP A 5 -12.67 -10.38 13.06
N TYR A 6 -11.83 -9.79 13.92
CA TYR A 6 -11.60 -10.28 15.28
C TYR A 6 -12.69 -9.88 16.27
N ASN A 7 -13.61 -8.98 15.90
CA ASN A 7 -14.78 -8.72 16.72
C ASN A 7 -15.84 -9.80 16.42
N ASN A 8 -16.13 -10.05 15.14
CA ASN A 8 -17.10 -11.04 14.65
C ASN A 8 -18.41 -11.04 15.47
N ASN A 9 -18.98 -9.85 15.71
CA ASN A 9 -20.16 -9.65 16.57
C ASN A 9 -20.02 -10.24 17.99
N GLY A 10 -18.80 -10.26 18.53
CA GLY A 10 -18.45 -10.83 19.83
C GLY A 10 -18.16 -12.33 19.84
N GLU A 11 -18.26 -13.03 18.69
CA GLU A 11 -18.03 -14.47 18.60
C GLU A 11 -16.57 -14.86 18.88
N TYR A 12 -15.60 -14.00 18.57
CA TYR A 12 -14.21 -14.28 18.91
C TYR A 12 -14.01 -14.43 20.43
N LYS A 13 -14.64 -13.57 21.23
CA LYS A 13 -14.56 -13.64 22.70
C LYS A 13 -15.37 -14.80 23.28
N LYS A 14 -16.41 -15.27 22.58
CA LYS A 14 -17.28 -16.36 23.05
C LYS A 14 -16.74 -17.74 22.68
N ASN A 15 -16.35 -17.91 21.41
CA ASN A 15 -16.06 -19.20 20.78
C ASN A 15 -14.67 -19.25 20.13
N GLY A 16 -13.89 -18.16 20.17
CA GLY A 16 -12.58 -18.08 19.52
C GLY A 16 -12.65 -17.99 17.98
N THR A 17 -13.85 -17.85 17.41
CA THR A 17 -14.04 -17.85 15.94
C THR A 17 -13.79 -16.47 15.36
N ILE A 18 -12.79 -16.39 14.49
CA ILE A 18 -12.45 -15.19 13.72
C ILE A 18 -13.33 -15.15 12.47
N GLY A 19 -13.98 -14.03 12.22
CA GLY A 19 -14.73 -13.84 10.99
C GLY A 19 -13.78 -13.64 9.81
N GLU A 20 -14.13 -14.15 8.63
CA GLU A 20 -13.38 -13.93 7.40
C GLU A 20 -14.26 -13.23 6.38
N ILE A 21 -13.75 -12.13 5.83
CA ILE A 21 -14.40 -11.40 4.74
C ILE A 21 -13.44 -11.34 3.56
N THR A 22 -13.84 -11.93 2.45
CA THR A 22 -13.08 -11.86 1.19
C THR A 22 -13.82 -10.99 0.17
N ALA A 23 -13.10 -10.03 -0.41
CA ALA A 23 -13.57 -9.14 -1.46
C ALA A 23 -12.44 -8.80 -2.47
N PRO A 24 -12.76 -8.53 -3.75
CA PRO A 24 -11.77 -8.09 -4.73
C PRO A 24 -11.13 -6.74 -4.35
N PHE A 25 -9.84 -6.57 -4.59
CA PHE A 25 -9.11 -5.34 -4.19
C PHE A 25 -9.64 -4.08 -4.91
N TYR A 26 -10.08 -4.21 -6.17
CA TYR A 26 -10.63 -3.09 -6.95
C TYR A 26 -11.98 -2.56 -6.42
N GLU A 27 -12.62 -3.25 -5.47
CA GLU A 27 -13.83 -2.79 -4.79
C GLU A 27 -13.54 -1.87 -3.60
N PHE A 28 -12.26 -1.69 -3.23
CA PHE A 28 -11.86 -0.78 -2.16
C PHE A 28 -11.43 0.56 -2.74
N ASP A 29 -11.98 1.64 -2.17
CA ASP A 29 -11.58 3.01 -2.45
C ASP A 29 -10.67 3.53 -1.33
N ALA A 30 -9.63 4.26 -1.70
CA ALA A 30 -8.70 4.89 -0.75
C ALA A 30 -9.16 6.29 -0.36
N TYR A 31 -9.05 6.59 0.92
CA TYR A 31 -9.39 7.86 1.55
C TYR A 31 -8.21 8.37 2.36
N LEU A 32 -7.99 9.68 2.29
CA LEU A 32 -7.04 10.37 3.15
C LEU A 32 -7.79 10.91 4.36
N GLU A 33 -7.64 10.26 5.51
CA GLU A 33 -8.16 10.76 6.77
C GLU A 33 -7.13 11.69 7.40
N SER A 34 -7.53 12.90 7.76
CA SER A 34 -6.67 13.90 8.38
C SER A 34 -7.25 14.30 9.73
N GLY A 35 -6.45 14.19 10.78
CA GLY A 35 -6.90 14.49 12.14
C GLY A 35 -5.76 14.98 13.03
N PRO A 36 -6.05 15.85 14.01
CA PRO A 36 -5.05 16.32 14.95
C PRO A 36 -4.67 15.21 15.93
N ASP A 37 -3.40 15.14 16.29
CA ASP A 37 -2.97 14.39 17.46
C ASP A 37 -3.28 15.12 18.78
N ARG A 38 -2.91 14.49 19.89
CA ARG A 38 -3.07 15.06 21.23
C ARG A 38 -2.27 16.35 21.45
N GLN A 39 -1.28 16.65 20.61
CA GLN A 39 -0.45 17.85 20.68
C GLN A 39 -0.91 18.93 19.67
N GLY A 40 -1.95 18.64 18.87
CA GLY A 40 -2.50 19.55 17.87
C GLY A 40 -1.79 19.48 16.51
N SER A 41 -0.85 18.57 16.30
CA SER A 41 -0.22 18.34 15.00
C SER A 41 -1.16 17.54 14.09
N MET A 42 -1.32 18.00 12.85
CA MET A 42 -2.12 17.30 11.85
C MET A 42 -1.38 16.04 11.40
N ASN A 43 -2.03 14.89 11.51
CA ASN A 43 -1.57 13.64 10.96
C ASN A 43 -2.46 13.22 9.80
N HIS A 44 -1.85 12.53 8.84
CA HIS A 44 -2.55 11.99 7.69
C HIS A 44 -2.46 10.46 7.70
N VAL A 45 -3.60 9.81 7.47
CA VAL A 45 -3.72 8.35 7.52
C VAL A 45 -4.40 7.85 6.25
N LEU A 46 -3.86 6.76 5.70
CA LEU A 46 -4.53 6.01 4.65
C LEU A 46 -5.65 5.17 5.27
N CYS A 47 -6.86 5.38 4.80
CA CYS A 47 -7.98 4.49 5.05
C CYS A 47 -8.45 3.89 3.72
N ILE A 48 -8.84 2.63 3.71
CA ILE A 48 -9.52 2.05 2.55
C ILE A 48 -10.90 1.57 2.98
N ALA A 49 -11.91 1.91 2.20
CA ALA A 49 -13.28 1.50 2.47
C ALA A 49 -13.81 0.67 1.30
N HIS A 50 -14.55 -0.39 1.63
CA HIS A 50 -15.22 -1.20 0.62
C HIS A 50 -16.41 -0.44 0.05
N ARG A 51 -16.53 -0.39 -1.28
CA ARG A 51 -17.54 0.44 -1.95
C ARG A 51 -18.98 0.04 -1.65
N TYR A 52 -19.25 -1.26 -1.50
CA TYR A 52 -20.61 -1.81 -1.37
C TYR A 52 -20.98 -2.30 0.04
N ARG A 53 -20.03 -2.27 0.99
CA ARG A 53 -20.20 -2.88 2.32
C ARG A 53 -19.59 -1.96 3.35
N ASP A 54 -20.15 -1.95 4.55
CA ASP A 54 -19.62 -1.17 5.67
C ASP A 54 -18.35 -1.82 6.24
N ILE A 55 -17.26 -1.72 5.47
CA ILE A 55 -15.95 -2.26 5.81
C ILE A 55 -14.95 -1.13 5.59
N VAL A 56 -14.30 -0.70 6.66
CA VAL A 56 -13.26 0.33 6.62
C VAL A 56 -12.01 -0.21 7.32
N ILE A 57 -10.87 -0.04 6.67
CA ILE A 57 -9.58 -0.44 7.19
C ILE A 57 -8.74 0.81 7.35
N ASN A 58 -8.31 1.07 8.58
CA ASN A 58 -7.47 2.20 8.92
C ASN A 58 -6.01 1.73 9.06
N PHE A 59 -5.10 2.30 8.27
CA PHE A 59 -3.68 1.91 8.27
C PHE A 59 -2.84 2.59 9.35
N SER A 60 -3.40 3.41 10.24
CA SER A 60 -2.64 4.08 11.33
C SER A 60 -1.87 3.11 12.23
N SER A 61 -2.32 1.86 12.34
CA SER A 61 -1.63 0.82 13.12
C SER A 61 -0.52 0.11 12.34
N LEU A 62 -0.50 0.24 11.02
CA LEU A 62 0.42 -0.45 10.12
C LEU A 62 1.56 0.44 9.63
N VAL A 63 1.37 1.76 9.65
CA VAL A 63 2.39 2.75 9.28
C VAL A 63 2.53 3.82 10.34
N ASN A 64 3.74 4.35 10.48
CA ASN A 64 3.98 5.50 11.36
C ASN A 64 3.15 6.68 10.87
N LEU A 65 2.52 7.38 11.81
CA LEU A 65 1.84 8.64 11.53
C LEU A 65 2.90 9.65 11.03
N ASP A 66 2.57 10.31 9.92
CA ASP A 66 3.39 11.36 9.33
C ASP A 66 2.48 12.60 9.11
N ASN A 67 3.09 13.78 9.23
CA ASN A 67 2.42 15.05 9.01
C ASN A 67 2.40 15.46 7.52
N ARG A 68 3.05 14.68 6.65
CA ARG A 68 3.01 14.81 5.19
C ARG A 68 1.91 13.94 4.60
N TRP A 69 0.97 14.58 3.91
CA TRP A 69 -0.09 13.87 3.18
C TRP A 69 0.44 12.95 2.08
N GLN A 70 1.66 13.18 1.60
CA GLN A 70 2.32 12.37 0.58
C GLN A 70 2.61 10.94 1.06
N MET A 71 2.82 10.72 2.36
CA MET A 71 3.15 9.39 2.89
C MET A 71 1.99 8.40 2.76
N PRO A 72 0.74 8.73 3.16
CA PRO A 72 -0.44 7.92 2.82
C PRO A 72 -0.62 7.68 1.32
N CYS A 73 -0.32 8.67 0.47
CA CYS A 73 -0.39 8.52 -0.99
C CYS A 73 0.66 7.53 -1.51
N ALA A 74 1.90 7.60 -1.03
CA ALA A 74 2.96 6.66 -1.39
C ALA A 74 2.65 5.23 -0.92
N LEU A 75 2.06 5.09 0.27
CA LEU A 75 1.58 3.79 0.77
C LEU A 75 0.48 3.22 -0.13
N TRP A 76 -0.45 4.06 -0.59
CA TRP A 76 -1.49 3.63 -1.51
C TRP A 76 -0.91 3.14 -2.85
N ASP A 77 0.04 3.89 -3.42
CA ASP A 77 0.77 3.48 -4.63
C ASP A 77 1.50 2.15 -4.44
N PHE A 78 2.15 1.98 -3.28
CA PHE A 78 2.81 0.74 -2.92
C PHE A 78 1.83 -0.43 -2.88
N LEU A 79 0.68 -0.27 -2.21
CA LEU A 79 -0.36 -1.30 -2.14
C LEU A 79 -0.91 -1.65 -3.51
N GLN A 80 -1.18 -0.67 -4.37
CA GLN A 80 -1.63 -0.92 -5.73
C GLN A 80 -0.62 -1.75 -6.52
N ASN A 81 0.67 -1.37 -6.48
CA ASN A 81 1.72 -2.10 -7.19
C ASN A 81 1.95 -3.50 -6.61
N TYR A 82 1.83 -3.67 -5.30
CA TYR A 82 1.98 -4.97 -4.65
C TYR A 82 0.82 -5.93 -4.97
N MET A 83 -0.40 -5.41 -5.05
CA MET A 83 -1.59 -6.21 -5.34
C MET A 83 -1.76 -6.50 -6.84
N ASP A 84 -1.08 -5.75 -7.73
CA ASP A 84 -1.11 -5.94 -9.18
C ASP A 84 -0.04 -6.95 -9.64
N THR A 85 -0.45 -8.22 -9.75
CA THR A 85 0.42 -9.33 -10.22
C THR A 85 0.85 -9.21 -11.69
N SER A 86 0.26 -8.29 -12.47
CA SER A 86 0.68 -8.05 -13.86
C SER A 86 1.95 -7.21 -13.96
N ARG A 87 2.37 -6.59 -12.85
CA ARG A 87 3.57 -5.77 -12.76
C ARG A 87 4.62 -6.44 -11.86
N PRO A 88 5.91 -6.12 -12.04
CA PRO A 88 6.93 -6.61 -11.11
C PRO A 88 6.68 -6.05 -9.71
N LEU A 89 7.09 -6.82 -8.70
CA LEU A 89 7.04 -6.43 -7.30
C LEU A 89 7.77 -5.09 -7.09
N PRO A 90 7.28 -4.24 -6.18
CA PRO A 90 7.99 -3.03 -5.76
C PRO A 90 9.45 -3.33 -5.45
N ASP A 91 10.35 -2.47 -5.90
CA ASP A 91 11.77 -2.67 -5.71
C ASP A 91 12.21 -2.21 -4.32
N LEU A 92 12.24 -3.15 -3.37
CA LEU A 92 12.63 -2.90 -1.99
C LEU A 92 13.71 -3.88 -1.53
N PRO A 93 14.63 -3.48 -0.63
CA PRO A 93 15.64 -4.37 -0.07
C PRO A 93 15.05 -5.66 0.52
N ARG A 94 13.90 -5.56 1.20
CA ARG A 94 13.18 -6.70 1.80
C ARG A 94 12.74 -7.75 0.78
N TYR A 95 12.46 -7.34 -0.46
CA TYR A 95 11.96 -8.25 -1.48
C TYR A 95 13.07 -8.88 -2.31
N GLU A 96 14.32 -8.41 -2.20
CA GLU A 96 15.44 -8.87 -3.03
C GLU A 96 15.59 -10.40 -3.05
N GLU A 97 15.53 -11.04 -1.88
CA GLU A 97 15.64 -12.49 -1.77
C GLU A 97 14.47 -13.24 -2.43
N PHE A 98 13.29 -12.63 -2.53
CA PHE A 98 12.07 -13.25 -3.05
C PHE A 98 11.76 -12.89 -4.50
N ARG A 99 12.46 -11.92 -5.12
CA ARG A 99 12.17 -11.44 -6.49
C ARG A 99 12.14 -12.57 -7.53
N HIS A 100 13.00 -13.57 -7.36
CA HIS A 100 13.09 -14.72 -8.26
C HIS A 100 11.91 -15.71 -8.13
N LEU A 101 11.15 -15.65 -7.03
CA LEU A 101 9.98 -16.49 -6.79
C LEU A 101 8.72 -15.94 -7.48
N ASP A 102 8.70 -14.64 -7.78
CA ASP A 102 7.60 -14.01 -8.52
C ASP A 102 7.87 -14.06 -10.03
N PRO A 103 7.05 -14.77 -10.84
CA PRO A 103 7.32 -14.96 -12.26
C PRO A 103 7.35 -13.66 -13.06
N THR A 104 6.48 -12.69 -12.72
CA THR A 104 6.40 -11.39 -13.39
C THR A 104 7.68 -10.58 -13.13
N THR A 105 8.12 -10.55 -11.87
CA THR A 105 9.36 -9.89 -11.45
C THR A 105 10.59 -10.56 -12.05
N ALA A 106 10.67 -11.89 -12.03
CA ALA A 106 11.79 -12.64 -12.59
C ALA A 106 11.94 -12.39 -14.10
N ALA A 107 10.84 -12.38 -14.86
CA ALA A 107 10.84 -12.07 -16.28
C ALA A 107 11.27 -10.61 -16.57
N HIS A 108 10.81 -9.67 -15.74
CA HIS A 108 11.20 -8.26 -15.82
C HIS A 108 12.69 -8.06 -15.52
N ASP A 109 13.21 -8.69 -14.48
CA ASP A 109 14.60 -8.58 -14.05
C ASP A 109 15.54 -9.22 -15.09
N LEU A 110 15.16 -10.35 -15.69
CA LEU A 110 15.88 -10.96 -16.81
C LEU A 110 15.94 -10.04 -18.03
N LYS A 111 14.82 -9.36 -18.35
CA LYS A 111 14.74 -8.44 -19.50
C LYS A 111 15.57 -7.18 -19.29
N THR A 112 15.61 -6.66 -18.06
CA THR A 112 16.34 -5.43 -17.73
C THR A 112 17.80 -5.69 -17.37
N GLY A 113 18.21 -6.94 -17.15
CA GLY A 113 19.56 -7.30 -16.74
C GLY A 113 19.88 -6.84 -15.32
N ARG A 114 18.87 -6.75 -14.45
CA ARG A 114 19.03 -6.31 -13.06
C ARG A 114 19.96 -7.26 -12.30
N ASN A 115 20.88 -6.72 -11.50
CA ASN A 115 21.67 -7.50 -10.55
C ASN A 115 20.76 -8.13 -9.45
N PRO A 116 20.79 -9.45 -9.22
CA PRO A 116 20.05 -10.10 -8.14
C PRO A 116 20.44 -9.67 -6.73
N ARG A 117 21.62 -9.07 -6.54
CA ARG A 117 22.13 -8.55 -5.26
C ARG A 117 22.23 -7.02 -5.26
N PHE A 118 21.34 -6.36 -5.99
CA PHE A 118 21.36 -4.91 -6.20
C PHE A 118 21.38 -4.13 -4.89
N TRP A 119 20.54 -4.49 -3.92
CA TRP A 119 20.48 -3.80 -2.62
C TRP A 119 21.58 -4.27 -1.67
N ILE A 120 21.87 -5.57 -1.64
CA ILE A 120 22.86 -6.15 -0.72
C ILE A 120 24.29 -5.67 -1.03
N ASP A 121 24.66 -5.58 -2.31
CA ASP A 121 26.01 -5.20 -2.72
C ASP A 121 26.18 -3.67 -2.86
N MET A 122 25.13 -2.90 -2.59
CA MET A 122 25.15 -1.44 -2.67
C MET A 122 25.93 -0.84 -1.49
N ASP A 123 26.83 0.11 -1.78
CA ASP A 123 27.54 0.85 -0.73
C ASP A 123 26.64 1.92 -0.07
N ASP A 124 27.02 2.32 1.14
CA ASP A 124 26.26 3.30 1.94
C ASP A 124 26.02 4.64 1.22
N ALA A 125 26.96 5.11 0.40
CA ALA A 125 26.81 6.38 -0.29
C ALA A 125 25.78 6.28 -1.42
N THR A 126 25.85 5.19 -2.20
CA THR A 126 24.86 4.89 -3.24
C THR A 126 23.48 4.64 -2.62
N TYR A 127 23.41 3.91 -1.51
CA TYR A 127 22.15 3.68 -0.79
C TYR A 127 21.49 4.99 -0.34
N LYS A 128 22.27 5.92 0.21
CA LYS A 128 21.76 7.25 0.59
C LYS A 128 21.23 8.03 -0.61
N GLN A 129 21.91 7.96 -1.76
CA GLN A 129 21.42 8.60 -2.99
C GLN A 129 20.08 8.00 -3.44
N GLN A 130 19.95 6.67 -3.43
CA GLN A 130 18.70 5.99 -3.77
C GLN A 130 17.56 6.38 -2.81
N LEU A 131 17.84 6.41 -1.51
CA LEU A 131 16.85 6.82 -0.51
C LEU A 131 16.40 8.27 -0.71
N ASN A 132 17.33 9.19 -0.96
CA ASN A 132 17.00 10.59 -1.23
C ASN A 132 16.11 10.72 -2.48
N GLN A 133 16.44 10.00 -3.56
CA GLN A 133 15.61 10.01 -4.76
C GLN A 133 14.21 9.46 -4.50
N LEU A 134 14.08 8.40 -3.69
CA LEU A 134 12.78 7.86 -3.29
C LEU A 134 11.97 8.89 -2.49
N LEU A 135 12.60 9.60 -1.55
CA LEU A 135 11.94 10.65 -0.77
C LEU A 135 11.50 11.83 -1.66
N GLU A 136 12.34 12.26 -2.60
CA GLU A 136 11.96 13.29 -3.58
C GLU A 136 10.79 12.84 -4.46
N ASN A 137 10.74 11.57 -4.86
CA ASN A 137 9.63 11.03 -5.63
C ASN A 137 8.33 11.02 -4.82
N ILE A 138 8.41 10.72 -3.51
CA ILE A 138 7.26 10.80 -2.59
C ILE A 138 6.80 12.25 -2.46
N ASP A 139 7.73 13.20 -2.29
CA ASP A 139 7.37 14.61 -2.15
C ASP A 139 6.71 15.17 -3.42
N ASN A 140 7.08 14.64 -4.60
CA ASN A 140 6.53 14.99 -5.91
C ASN A 140 5.32 14.15 -6.34
N ILE A 141 4.77 13.31 -5.44
CA ILE A 141 3.70 12.40 -5.80
C ILE A 141 2.46 13.14 -6.32
N ASP A 142 1.88 12.64 -7.39
CA ASP A 142 0.77 13.26 -8.12
C ASP A 142 -0.56 12.49 -7.99
N THR A 143 -0.69 11.64 -6.96
CA THR A 143 -1.83 10.71 -6.77
C THR A 143 -3.19 11.35 -7.02
N PHE A 144 -3.44 12.58 -6.54
CA PHE A 144 -4.71 13.28 -6.72
C PHE A 144 -4.99 13.78 -8.15
N LYS A 145 -3.98 13.87 -9.01
CA LYS A 145 -4.10 14.27 -10.42
C LYS A 145 -4.30 13.07 -11.34
N ARG A 146 -4.07 11.85 -10.84
CA ARG A 146 -4.13 10.64 -11.65
C ARG A 146 -5.57 10.29 -12.01
N PRO A 147 -5.81 9.74 -13.22
CA PRO A 147 -7.14 9.32 -13.61
C PRO A 147 -7.62 8.16 -12.75
N ASN A 148 -8.85 8.27 -12.23
CA ASN A 148 -9.51 7.15 -11.60
C ASN A 148 -9.93 6.13 -12.67
N LEU A 149 -9.14 5.07 -12.83
CA LEU A 149 -9.39 4.01 -13.80
C LEU A 149 -10.73 3.28 -13.57
N MET A 150 -11.20 3.24 -12.32
CA MET A 150 -12.46 2.59 -11.95
C MET A 150 -13.69 3.45 -12.28
N ALA A 151 -13.53 4.76 -12.52
CA ALA A 151 -14.64 5.64 -12.90
C ALA A 151 -15.36 5.17 -14.19
N ARG A 152 -14.69 4.39 -15.05
CA ARG A 152 -15.28 3.82 -16.27
C ARG A 152 -16.11 2.57 -16.01
N HIS A 153 -15.96 1.96 -14.83
CA HIS A 153 -16.51 0.65 -14.48
C HIS A 153 -17.52 0.72 -13.34
N VAL A 154 -17.73 1.91 -12.76
CA VAL A 154 -18.52 2.11 -11.54
C VAL A 154 -19.45 3.30 -11.71
N ARG A 155 -20.67 3.20 -11.18
CA ARG A 155 -21.58 4.36 -11.02
C ARG A 155 -21.47 4.85 -9.58
N TYR A 156 -20.98 6.07 -9.40
CA TYR A 156 -21.09 6.76 -8.13
C TYR A 156 -22.55 7.22 -7.99
N VAL A 157 -23.17 6.92 -6.86
CA VAL A 157 -24.50 7.45 -6.51
C VAL A 157 -24.23 8.72 -5.71
N ASP A 158 -24.68 9.85 -6.22
CA ASP A 158 -24.54 11.17 -5.57
C ASP A 158 -25.36 11.27 -4.28
#